data_AF-A0A813Y0T6-F1
#
_entry.id   AF-A0A813Y0T6-F1
#
_cell.length_a   1.000
_cell.length_b   1.000
_cell.length_c   1.000
_cell.angle_alpha   90.00
_cell.angle_beta   90.00
_cell.angle_gamma   90.00
#
_symmetry.space_group_name_H-M   'P 1'
#
loop_
_entity.id
_entity.type
_entity.pdbx_description
1 polymer ?
#
loop_
_entity_poly.entity_id
_entity_poly.type
_entity_poly.pdbx_seq_one_letter_code
_entity_poly.pdbx_strand_id
1 'polypeptide(L)'
;MSGETSPDITESNRKVFEIPFNPTNKYQLSIHEMRSKNDPNNIRLYYLLVMKGTPEAILEKCSTIFIDGKDIPINDYWRNQFQNTNIKLGSLGERVLGFCDLLLPTQKYPIGYQFNGETINFPIENLRFLGLMSMIDPPRAAVPEAVAKCRSAGIKVIMITGDHPITAKTIAQAVGIISEECETVEDISLRLNIPIENVNRRDANACVVHGDDLKHMTSSQLDHLLKNHSEIVFARTSPQQKLIIVEGCQRQGAIVAVTGDGVNDSPALKKADIEIAMGIAGSDVSKQAADMILLDDNFASIVTGVEEGRLIFDNLKKSIAYTLT
;
A
#
# COMPACT_ATOMS: atom_id res chain seq x y z
N MET A 1 -0.57 -21.38 29.01
CA MET A 1 0.79 -21.83 28.63
C MET A 1 1.69 -20.62 28.75
N SER A 2 2.65 -20.71 29.67
CA SER A 2 3.60 -19.67 30.04
C SER A 2 4.35 -19.13 28.83
N GLY A 3 4.23 -17.82 28.60
CA GLY A 3 5.11 -17.09 27.70
C GLY A 3 6.50 -17.04 28.32
N GLU A 4 7.35 -18.00 27.95
CA GLU A 4 8.79 -17.81 28.07
C GLU A 4 9.18 -16.70 27.10
N THR A 5 9.41 -15.51 27.65
CA THR A 5 10.05 -14.40 26.96
C THR A 5 11.44 -14.88 26.54
N SER A 6 11.58 -15.23 25.26
CA SER A 6 12.89 -15.35 24.62
C SER A 6 13.70 -14.09 24.95
N PRO A 7 14.99 -14.20 25.34
CA PRO A 7 15.83 -13.03 25.57
C PRO A 7 15.76 -12.13 24.34
N ASP A 8 15.60 -10.83 24.57
CA ASP A 8 15.32 -9.83 23.54
C ASP A 8 16.38 -9.95 22.43
N ILE A 9 15.96 -10.45 21.26
CA ILE A 9 16.88 -10.79 20.16
C ILE A 9 17.68 -9.56 19.73
N THR A 10 17.13 -8.37 19.98
CA THR A 10 17.76 -7.07 19.73
C THR A 10 18.89 -6.74 20.71
N GLU A 11 18.82 -7.16 21.97
CA GLU A 11 19.92 -6.98 22.95
C GLU A 11 21.12 -7.87 22.61
N SER A 12 20.86 -9.05 22.01
CA SER A 12 21.91 -10.00 21.63
C SER A 12 22.65 -9.62 20.33
N ASN A 13 22.07 -8.77 19.49
CA ASN A 13 22.59 -8.40 18.16
C ASN A 13 22.70 -6.88 18.04
N ARG A 14 23.89 -6.33 18.26
CA ARG A 14 24.09 -4.88 18.29
C ARG A 14 24.01 -4.30 16.88
N LYS A 15 23.05 -3.40 16.64
CA LYS A 15 22.96 -2.62 15.41
C LYS A 15 24.15 -1.66 15.31
N VAL A 16 24.94 -1.77 14.25
CA VAL A 16 26.12 -0.91 14.00
C VAL A 16 25.88 0.12 12.91
N PHE A 17 24.94 -0.14 12.01
CA PHE A 17 24.62 0.75 10.89
C PHE A 17 23.19 0.52 10.39
N GLU A 18 22.55 1.57 9.88
CA GLU A 18 21.21 1.52 9.33
C GLU A 18 21.03 2.51 8.17
N ILE A 19 20.38 2.04 7.12
CA ILE A 19 19.78 2.88 6.09
C ILE A 19 18.27 2.82 6.32
N PRO A 20 17.64 3.95 6.71
CA PRO A 20 16.19 4.00 6.87
C PRO A 20 15.50 3.77 5.52
N PHE A 21 14.24 3.34 5.56
CA PHE A 21 13.46 3.13 4.36
C PHE A 21 13.41 4.42 3.51
N ASN A 22 13.70 4.29 2.22
CA ASN A 22 13.58 5.38 1.25
C ASN A 22 12.62 4.97 0.12
N PRO A 23 11.57 5.76 -0.20
CA PRO A 23 10.64 5.47 -1.28
C PRO A 23 11.27 5.27 -2.66
N THR A 24 12.41 5.91 -2.92
CA THR A 24 13.16 5.76 -4.18
C THR A 24 13.81 4.39 -4.28
N ASN A 25 14.42 3.92 -3.17
CA ASN A 25 15.17 2.67 -3.14
C ASN A 25 14.29 1.46 -2.79
N LYS A 26 13.14 1.68 -2.14
CA LYS A 26 12.11 0.69 -1.74
C LYS A 26 12.59 -0.41 -0.78
N TYR A 27 13.69 -0.20 -0.07
CA TYR A 27 14.19 -1.08 0.97
C TYR A 27 14.69 -0.32 2.21
N GLN A 28 14.76 -1.02 3.34
CA GLN A 28 15.46 -0.66 4.56
C GLN A 28 16.58 -1.68 4.78
N LEU A 29 17.75 -1.23 5.21
CA LEU A 29 18.91 -2.07 5.45
C LEU A 29 19.48 -1.78 6.84
N SER A 30 19.96 -2.81 7.53
CA SER A 30 20.72 -2.64 8.76
C SER A 30 21.83 -3.68 8.85
N ILE A 31 22.92 -3.31 9.50
CA ILE A 31 24.06 -4.19 9.76
C ILE A 31 24.16 -4.39 11.26
N HIS A 32 24.27 -5.65 11.66
CA HIS A 32 24.31 -6.07 13.06
C HIS A 32 25.60 -6.82 13.33
N GLU A 33 26.19 -6.54 14.50
CA GLU A 33 27.29 -7.28 15.06
C GLU A 33 26.72 -8.51 15.81
N MET A 34 27.12 -9.69 15.36
CA MET A 34 26.69 -10.97 15.92
C MET A 34 27.85 -11.73 16.54
N ARG A 35 27.55 -12.47 17.61
CA ARG A 35 28.50 -13.37 18.27
C ARG A 35 28.31 -14.80 17.79
N SER A 36 29.40 -15.46 17.44
CA SER A 36 29.37 -16.89 17.07
C SER A 36 29.06 -17.78 18.28
N LYS A 37 27.90 -18.44 18.27
CA LYS A 37 27.49 -19.40 19.30
C LYS A 37 28.37 -20.66 19.38
N ASN A 38 29.15 -20.94 18.31
CA ASN A 38 29.99 -22.15 18.20
C ASN A 38 31.44 -21.94 18.67
N ASP A 39 31.77 -20.78 19.24
CA ASP A 39 33.10 -20.49 19.79
C ASP A 39 33.03 -20.54 21.33
N PRO A 40 33.74 -21.47 22.01
CA PRO A 40 33.73 -21.61 23.46
C PRO A 40 34.09 -20.32 24.23
N ASN A 41 34.79 -19.39 23.57
CA ASN A 41 35.20 -18.11 24.16
C ASN A 41 34.37 -16.91 23.66
N ASN A 42 33.38 -17.11 22.79
CA ASN A 42 32.54 -16.03 22.24
C ASN A 42 33.34 -14.93 21.49
N ILE A 43 34.52 -15.25 20.93
CA ILE A 43 35.49 -14.27 20.40
C ILE A 43 35.16 -13.87 18.95
N ARG A 44 34.65 -14.80 18.13
CA ARG A 44 34.36 -14.49 16.72
C ARG A 44 33.10 -13.66 16.57
N LEU A 45 33.32 -12.35 16.42
CA LEU A 45 32.34 -11.38 15.96
C LEU A 45 32.30 -11.36 14.43
N TYR A 46 31.10 -11.36 13.87
CA TYR A 46 30.87 -11.19 12.45
C TYR A 46 29.73 -10.19 12.22
N TYR A 47 29.71 -9.59 11.03
CA TYR A 47 28.65 -8.67 10.65
C TYR A 47 27.61 -9.38 9.78
N LEU A 48 26.35 -9.28 10.19
CA LEU A 48 25.20 -9.69 9.40
C LEU A 48 24.52 -8.45 8.84
N LEU A 49 24.47 -8.37 7.51
CA LEU A 49 23.65 -7.39 6.81
C LEU A 49 22.26 -8.01 6.62
N VAL A 50 21.22 -7.29 7.02
CA VAL A 50 19.82 -7.68 6.77
C VAL A 50 19.12 -6.55 6.02
N MET A 51 18.27 -6.94 5.07
CA MET A 51 17.51 -6.00 4.25
C MET A 51 16.07 -6.49 4.10
N LYS A 52 15.13 -5.55 4.23
CA LYS A 52 13.71 -5.77 4.00
C LYS A 52 13.13 -4.69 3.08
N GLY A 53 12.16 -5.04 2.26
CA GLY A 53 11.61 -4.09 1.29
C GLY A 53 10.48 -4.66 0.45
N THR A 54 10.16 -3.97 -0.65
CA THR A 54 9.19 -4.50 -1.61
C THR A 54 9.73 -5.80 -2.22
N PRO A 55 8.89 -6.84 -2.41
CA PRO A 55 9.32 -8.16 -2.89
C PRO A 55 10.23 -8.09 -4.13
N GLU A 56 9.85 -7.28 -5.13
CA GLU A 56 10.55 -7.19 -6.42
C GLU A 56 11.95 -6.59 -6.24
N ALA A 57 12.04 -5.47 -5.51
CA ALA A 57 13.31 -4.78 -5.25
C ALA A 57 14.30 -5.64 -4.44
N ILE A 58 13.80 -6.51 -3.56
CA ILE A 58 14.62 -7.44 -2.80
C ILE A 58 15.11 -8.57 -3.69
N LEU A 59 14.23 -9.17 -4.50
CA LEU A 59 14.61 -10.26 -5.41
C LEU A 59 15.69 -9.82 -6.41
N GLU A 60 15.60 -8.61 -6.96
CA GLU A 60 16.60 -8.06 -7.90
C GLU A 60 18.01 -7.97 -7.29
N LYS A 61 18.10 -7.79 -5.97
CA LYS A 61 19.39 -7.68 -5.25
C LYS A 61 19.95 -9.02 -4.79
N CYS A 62 19.19 -10.10 -4.92
CA CYS A 62 19.57 -11.42 -4.45
C CYS A 62 20.14 -12.29 -5.59
N SER A 63 21.18 -13.06 -5.28
CA SER A 63 21.77 -14.05 -6.18
C SER A 63 21.56 -15.48 -5.71
N THR A 64 21.42 -15.69 -4.40
CA THR A 64 21.15 -17.00 -3.78
C THR A 64 19.85 -16.98 -2.97
N ILE A 65 19.27 -18.14 -2.74
CA ILE A 65 18.09 -18.36 -1.88
C ILE A 65 18.43 -19.41 -0.83
N PHE A 66 17.95 -19.20 0.39
CA PHE A 66 18.13 -20.13 1.50
C PHE A 66 17.02 -21.17 1.54
N ILE A 67 17.34 -22.44 1.32
CA ILE A 67 16.39 -23.56 1.30
C ILE A 67 16.97 -24.73 2.09
N ASP A 68 16.21 -25.23 3.06
CA ASP A 68 16.57 -26.39 3.89
C ASP A 68 18.00 -26.33 4.47
N GLY A 69 18.44 -25.14 4.90
CA GLY A 69 19.76 -24.94 5.48
C GLY A 69 20.89 -24.69 4.47
N LYS A 70 20.60 -24.59 3.17
CA LYS A 70 21.60 -24.41 2.11
C LYS A 70 21.31 -23.19 1.25
N ASP A 71 22.39 -22.56 0.78
CA ASP A 71 22.35 -21.45 -0.16
C ASP A 71 22.38 -22.02 -1.59
N ILE A 72 21.32 -21.77 -2.36
CA ILE A 72 21.16 -22.25 -3.74
C ILE A 72 21.11 -21.03 -4.67
N PRO A 73 21.76 -21.04 -5.85
CA PRO A 73 21.63 -19.93 -6.79
C PRO A 73 20.19 -19.77 -7.29
N ILE A 74 19.72 -18.52 -7.39
CA ILE A 74 18.39 -18.20 -7.91
C ILE A 74 18.38 -18.43 -9.43
N ASN A 75 17.69 -19.50 -9.84
CA ASN A 75 17.42 -19.81 -11.24
C ASN A 75 16.00 -19.36 -11.64
N ASP A 76 15.65 -19.50 -12.92
CA ASP A 76 14.33 -19.10 -13.44
C ASP A 76 13.17 -19.84 -12.78
N TYR A 77 13.39 -21.09 -12.36
CA TYR A 77 12.39 -21.84 -11.59
C TYR A 77 12.06 -21.14 -10.26
N TRP A 78 13.06 -20.74 -9.48
CA TRP A 78 12.85 -20.03 -8.22
C TRP A 78 12.28 -18.63 -8.43
N ARG A 79 12.67 -17.93 -9.50
CA ARG A 79 12.05 -16.64 -9.87
C ARG A 79 10.56 -16.80 -10.15
N ASN A 80 10.16 -17.81 -10.91
CA ASN A 80 8.76 -18.09 -11.19
C ASN A 80 7.98 -18.49 -9.93
N GLN A 81 8.55 -19.33 -9.05
CA GLN A 81 7.90 -19.70 -7.79
C GLN A 81 7.72 -18.51 -6.85
N PHE A 82 8.73 -17.63 -6.78
CA PHE A 82 8.63 -16.38 -6.04
C PHE A 82 7.49 -15.50 -6.58
N GLN A 83 7.43 -15.30 -7.91
CA GLN A 83 6.39 -14.48 -8.53
C GLN A 83 5.00 -15.06 -8.27
N ASN A 84 4.82 -16.37 -8.44
CA ASN A 84 3.56 -17.05 -8.16
C ASN A 84 3.14 -16.89 -6.69
N THR A 85 4.09 -17.01 -5.75
CA THR A 85 3.81 -16.84 -4.32
C THR A 85 3.46 -15.40 -3.98
N ASN A 86 4.19 -14.43 -4.54
CA ASN A 86 3.93 -13.01 -4.33
C ASN A 86 2.53 -12.62 -4.84
N ILE A 87 2.15 -13.09 -6.04
CA ILE A 87 0.81 -12.89 -6.61
C ILE A 87 -0.24 -13.55 -5.72
N LYS A 88 -0.01 -14.79 -5.27
CA LYS A 88 -0.95 -15.51 -4.40
C LYS A 88 -1.19 -14.78 -3.08
N LEU A 89 -0.14 -14.37 -2.37
CA LEU A 89 -0.26 -13.63 -1.12
C LEU A 89 -0.91 -12.25 -1.35
N GLY A 90 -0.56 -11.57 -2.44
CA GLY A 90 -1.23 -10.32 -2.84
C GLY A 90 -2.71 -10.50 -3.11
N SER A 91 -3.12 -11.63 -3.73
CA SER A 91 -4.52 -11.93 -4.05
C SER A 91 -5.39 -12.17 -2.82
N LEU A 92 -4.76 -12.52 -1.70
CA LEU A 92 -5.41 -12.63 -0.39
C LEU A 92 -5.56 -11.26 0.29
N GLY A 93 -5.19 -10.16 -0.36
CA GLY A 93 -5.25 -8.81 0.21
C GLY A 93 -4.15 -8.55 1.24
N GLU A 94 -3.09 -9.37 1.24
CA GLU A 94 -1.99 -9.23 2.19
C GLU A 94 -0.91 -8.29 1.64
N ARG A 95 -0.31 -7.51 2.53
CA ARG A 95 0.89 -6.72 2.26
C ARG A 95 2.11 -7.63 2.38
N VAL A 96 2.78 -7.86 1.26
CA VAL A 96 3.94 -8.74 1.17
C VAL A 96 5.24 -7.94 1.28
N LEU A 97 6.19 -8.43 2.07
CA LEU A 97 7.55 -7.91 2.21
C LEU A 97 8.57 -9.01 1.90
N GLY A 98 9.61 -8.64 1.17
CA GLY A 98 10.77 -9.50 0.94
C GLY A 98 11.84 -9.30 2.00
N PHE A 99 12.51 -10.38 2.39
CA PHE A 99 13.61 -10.38 3.34
C PHE A 99 14.83 -11.09 2.74
N CYS A 100 15.99 -10.46 2.87
CA CYS A 100 17.27 -11.04 2.50
C CYS A 100 18.35 -10.66 3.52
N ASP A 101 19.42 -11.46 3.52
CA ASP A 101 20.58 -11.24 4.36
C ASP A 101 21.88 -11.45 3.58
N LEU A 102 22.98 -11.04 4.20
CA LEU A 102 24.32 -11.41 3.74
C LEU A 102 25.28 -11.42 4.92
N LEU A 103 25.98 -12.54 5.08
CA LEU A 103 27.09 -12.63 6.01
C LEU A 103 28.31 -11.93 5.42
N LEU A 104 28.78 -10.86 6.05
CA LEU A 104 29.92 -10.10 5.56
C LEU A 104 31.24 -10.82 5.90
N PRO A 105 32.16 -11.00 4.93
CA PRO A 105 33.43 -11.67 5.18
C PRO A 105 34.30 -10.89 6.18
N THR A 106 34.66 -11.53 7.30
CA THR A 106 35.45 -10.92 8.39
C THR A 106 36.83 -10.46 7.95
N GLN A 107 37.39 -11.04 6.87
CA GLN A 107 38.65 -10.63 6.26
C GLN A 107 38.58 -9.24 5.63
N LYS A 108 37.42 -8.89 5.06
CA LYS A 108 37.18 -7.60 4.40
C LYS A 108 36.56 -6.58 5.35
N TYR A 109 35.79 -7.05 6.33
CA TYR A 109 35.08 -6.23 7.31
C TYR A 109 35.50 -6.63 8.73
N PRO A 110 36.66 -6.16 9.22
CA PRO A 110 37.15 -6.46 10.56
C PRO A 110 36.32 -5.78 11.64
N ILE A 111 36.43 -6.25 12.88
CA ILE A 111 35.73 -5.67 14.04
C ILE A 111 36.09 -4.18 14.18
N GLY A 112 35.08 -3.33 14.32
CA GLY A 112 35.23 -1.88 14.39
C GLY A 112 35.25 -1.19 13.02
N TYR A 113 35.00 -1.92 11.92
CA TYR A 113 34.84 -1.32 10.60
C TYR A 113 33.72 -0.27 10.60
N GLN A 114 34.01 0.91 10.06
CA GLN A 114 33.04 2.00 9.96
C GLN A 114 32.26 1.89 8.64
N PHE A 115 30.98 1.58 8.74
CA PHE A 115 30.07 1.55 7.60
C PHE A 115 29.60 2.97 7.25
N ASN A 116 29.59 3.29 5.96
CA ASN A 116 29.18 4.61 5.47
C ASN A 116 28.00 4.48 4.47
N GLY A 117 26.95 5.27 4.67
CA GLY A 117 25.75 5.27 3.83
C GLY A 117 25.78 6.27 2.66
N GLU A 118 26.65 7.27 2.71
CA GLU A 118 26.84 8.26 1.64
C GLU A 118 27.76 7.70 0.55
N THR A 119 28.87 7.08 0.97
CA THR A 119 29.76 6.30 0.10
C THR A 119 29.64 4.83 0.48
N ILE A 120 28.70 4.13 -0.18
CA ILE A 120 28.38 2.73 0.11
C ILE A 120 29.65 1.87 0.05
N ASN A 121 30.13 1.44 1.22
CA ASN A 121 31.37 0.68 1.38
C ASN A 121 31.14 -0.82 1.67
N PHE A 122 29.89 -1.29 1.55
CA PHE A 122 29.44 -2.66 1.75
C PHE A 122 28.61 -3.14 0.55
N PRO A 123 28.52 -4.46 0.30
CA PRO A 123 27.71 -4.99 -0.79
C PRO A 123 26.22 -4.73 -0.57
N ILE A 124 25.53 -4.31 -1.63
CA ILE A 124 24.07 -4.14 -1.70
C ILE A 124 23.43 -5.04 -2.77
N GLU A 125 24.22 -5.89 -3.39
CA GLU A 125 23.87 -6.86 -4.43
C GLU A 125 24.48 -8.22 -4.08
N ASN A 126 24.05 -9.29 -4.77
CA ASN A 126 24.44 -10.66 -4.49
C ASN A 126 24.10 -11.11 -3.06
N LEU A 127 22.96 -10.64 -2.56
CA LEU A 127 22.44 -11.00 -1.26
C LEU A 127 21.80 -12.40 -1.31
N ARG A 128 21.57 -12.98 -0.14
CA ARG A 128 20.86 -14.24 0.03
C ARG A 128 19.40 -13.97 0.39
N PHE A 129 18.49 -14.38 -0.48
CA PHE A 129 17.06 -14.31 -0.27
C PHE A 129 16.64 -15.33 0.81
N LEU A 130 15.88 -14.87 1.81
CA LEU A 130 15.41 -15.72 2.90
C LEU A 130 13.95 -16.13 2.70
N GLY A 131 13.09 -15.18 2.33
CA GLY A 131 11.67 -15.46 2.20
C GLY A 131 10.80 -14.22 2.04
N LEU A 132 9.52 -14.49 1.87
CA LEU A 132 8.45 -13.50 1.91
C LEU A 132 7.73 -13.61 3.26
N MET A 133 7.32 -12.46 3.80
CA MET A 133 6.37 -12.40 4.89
C MET A 133 5.21 -11.53 4.45
N SER A 134 4.00 -11.99 4.69
CA SER A 134 2.79 -11.24 4.42
C SER A 134 2.12 -10.81 5.72
N MET A 135 1.45 -9.67 5.67
CA MET A 135 0.69 -9.11 6.78
C MET A 135 -0.63 -8.60 6.24
N ILE A 136 -1.72 -8.89 6.92
CA ILE A 136 -3.04 -8.35 6.56
C ILE A 136 -3.24 -7.04 7.31
N ASP A 137 -3.64 -5.99 6.60
CA ASP A 137 -4.28 -4.83 7.20
C ASP A 137 -5.79 -4.96 6.98
N PRO A 138 -6.54 -5.56 7.92
CA PRO A 138 -7.93 -5.88 7.68
C PRO A 138 -8.75 -4.60 7.59
N PRO A 139 -9.74 -4.53 6.68
CA PRO A 139 -10.64 -3.40 6.65
C PRO A 139 -11.36 -3.26 8.00
N ARG A 140 -11.56 -2.01 8.45
CA ARG A 140 -12.31 -1.75 9.68
C ARG A 140 -13.73 -2.30 9.53
N ALA A 141 -14.25 -2.93 10.59
CA ALA A 141 -15.52 -3.66 10.55
C ALA A 141 -16.73 -2.84 10.05
N ALA A 142 -16.73 -1.52 10.29
CA ALA A 142 -17.81 -0.62 9.86
C ALA A 142 -17.71 -0.16 8.39
N VAL A 143 -16.56 -0.33 7.74
CA VAL A 143 -16.31 0.21 6.39
C VAL A 143 -17.20 -0.44 5.33
N PRO A 144 -17.36 -1.78 5.26
CA PRO A 144 -18.21 -2.41 4.23
C PRO A 144 -19.65 -1.90 4.26
N GLU A 145 -20.26 -1.83 5.45
CA GLU A 145 -21.63 -1.32 5.61
C GLU A 145 -21.73 0.15 5.22
N ALA A 146 -20.75 0.97 5.60
CA ALA A 146 -20.75 2.39 5.28
C ALA A 146 -20.59 2.65 3.77
N VAL A 147 -19.71 1.91 3.08
CA VAL A 147 -19.57 1.96 1.61
C VAL A 147 -20.88 1.58 0.95
N ALA A 148 -21.53 0.50 1.39
CA ALA A 148 -22.83 0.08 0.86
C ALA A 148 -23.91 1.16 1.03
N LYS A 149 -23.98 1.82 2.20
CA LYS A 149 -24.91 2.93 2.44
C LYS A 149 -24.63 4.14 1.55
N CYS A 150 -23.35 4.53 1.41
CA CYS A 150 -22.97 5.60 0.47
C CYS A 150 -23.41 5.29 -0.96
N ARG A 151 -23.19 4.07 -1.44
CA ARG A 151 -23.63 3.63 -2.76
C ARG A 151 -25.15 3.63 -2.91
N SER A 152 -25.88 3.18 -1.89
CA SER A 152 -27.36 3.22 -1.88
C SER A 152 -27.92 4.65 -1.94
N ALA A 153 -27.16 5.62 -1.45
CA ALA A 153 -27.46 7.05 -1.52
C ALA A 153 -27.07 7.69 -2.86
N GLY A 154 -26.58 6.91 -3.83
CA GLY A 154 -26.13 7.36 -5.15
C GLY A 154 -24.72 7.94 -5.19
N ILE A 155 -23.92 7.77 -4.13
CA ILE A 155 -22.55 8.28 -4.06
C ILE A 155 -21.61 7.29 -4.74
N LYS A 156 -20.82 7.77 -5.70
CA LYS A 156 -19.73 7.00 -6.32
C LYS A 156 -18.52 6.96 -5.38
N VAL A 157 -18.10 5.77 -5.00
CA VAL A 157 -16.92 5.55 -4.14
C VAL A 157 -15.74 5.09 -4.99
N ILE A 158 -14.59 5.76 -4.86
CA ILE A 158 -13.36 5.46 -5.62
C ILE A 158 -12.24 5.22 -4.61
N MET A 159 -11.48 4.13 -4.78
CA MET A 159 -10.30 3.85 -3.96
C MET A 159 -9.05 4.50 -4.58
N ILE A 160 -8.24 5.19 -3.78
CA ILE A 160 -6.96 5.78 -4.20
C ILE A 160 -5.86 5.41 -3.20
N THR A 161 -5.04 4.40 -3.53
CA THR A 161 -4.01 3.87 -2.63
C THR A 161 -2.61 3.84 -3.28
N GLY A 162 -1.59 3.86 -2.42
CA GLY A 162 -0.19 3.59 -2.79
C GLY A 162 0.17 2.10 -2.78
N ASP A 163 -0.76 1.23 -2.40
CA ASP A 163 -0.56 -0.22 -2.36
C ASP A 163 -0.51 -0.86 -3.74
N HIS A 164 -0.07 -2.12 -3.77
CA HIS A 164 0.00 -2.92 -4.98
C HIS A 164 -1.41 -3.16 -5.57
N PRO A 165 -1.61 -3.16 -6.91
CA PRO A 165 -2.93 -3.32 -7.53
C PRO A 165 -3.70 -4.55 -7.08
N ILE A 166 -3.01 -5.68 -6.92
CA ILE A 166 -3.64 -6.94 -6.51
C ILE A 166 -4.23 -6.80 -5.10
N THR A 167 -3.44 -6.30 -4.15
CA THR A 167 -3.89 -6.03 -2.78
C THR A 167 -5.03 -5.02 -2.76
N ALA A 168 -4.89 -3.90 -3.49
CA ALA A 168 -5.90 -2.86 -3.57
C ALA A 168 -7.23 -3.39 -4.12
N LYS A 169 -7.19 -4.23 -5.17
CA LYS A 169 -8.37 -4.87 -5.74
C LYS A 169 -9.05 -5.79 -4.74
N THR A 170 -8.30 -6.66 -4.06
CA THR A 170 -8.88 -7.58 -3.06
C THR A 170 -9.52 -6.80 -1.90
N ILE A 171 -8.86 -5.76 -1.39
CA ILE A 171 -9.44 -4.91 -0.33
C ILE A 171 -10.68 -4.18 -0.85
N ALA A 172 -10.64 -3.65 -2.08
CA ALA A 172 -11.79 -2.97 -2.70
C ALA A 172 -13.00 -3.90 -2.86
N GLN A 173 -12.78 -5.18 -3.19
CA GLN A 173 -13.83 -6.20 -3.20
C GLN A 173 -14.34 -6.48 -1.79
N ALA A 174 -13.45 -6.66 -0.81
CA ALA A 174 -13.82 -6.94 0.58
C ALA A 174 -14.66 -5.83 1.24
N VAL A 175 -14.48 -4.57 0.83
CA VAL A 175 -15.25 -3.43 1.35
C VAL A 175 -16.43 -3.02 0.45
N GLY A 176 -16.65 -3.68 -0.68
CA GLY A 176 -17.77 -3.40 -1.58
C GLY A 176 -17.61 -2.15 -2.47
N ILE A 177 -16.37 -1.68 -2.68
CA ILE A 177 -16.05 -0.67 -3.71
C ILE A 177 -16.12 -1.32 -5.10
N ILE A 178 -15.57 -2.53 -5.22
CA ILE A 178 -15.81 -3.42 -6.35
C ILE A 178 -16.86 -4.44 -5.92
N SER A 179 -17.95 -4.58 -6.67
CA SER A 179 -18.99 -5.57 -6.39
C SER A 179 -18.51 -6.98 -6.77
N GLU A 180 -18.96 -8.02 -6.08
CA GLU A 180 -18.59 -9.42 -6.38
C GLU A 180 -18.94 -9.83 -7.82
N GLU A 181 -20.01 -9.25 -8.38
CA GLU A 181 -20.52 -9.50 -9.73
C GLU A 181 -19.68 -8.80 -10.82
N CYS A 182 -18.81 -7.87 -10.44
CA CYS A 182 -18.12 -6.98 -11.37
C CYS A 182 -16.72 -7.50 -11.71
N GLU A 183 -16.46 -7.62 -13.00
CA GLU A 183 -15.18 -8.08 -13.52
C GLU A 183 -14.33 -6.91 -14.03
N THR A 184 -13.01 -7.01 -13.83
CA THR A 184 -12.05 -6.14 -14.50
C THR A 184 -11.67 -6.70 -15.86
N VAL A 185 -11.01 -5.90 -16.70
CA VAL A 185 -10.52 -6.35 -18.02
C VAL A 185 -9.59 -7.56 -17.88
N GLU A 186 -8.79 -7.59 -16.82
CA GLU A 186 -7.90 -8.70 -16.46
C GLU A 186 -8.68 -9.97 -16.08
N ASP A 187 -9.79 -9.82 -15.34
CA ASP A 187 -10.63 -10.98 -14.97
C ASP A 187 -11.29 -11.60 -16.20
N ILE A 188 -11.83 -10.76 -17.10
CA ILE A 188 -12.46 -11.22 -18.34
C ILE A 188 -11.41 -11.91 -19.23
N SER A 189 -10.20 -11.35 -19.32
CA SER A 189 -9.08 -11.95 -20.05
C SER A 189 -8.73 -13.34 -19.51
N LEU A 190 -8.63 -13.50 -18.18
CA LEU A 190 -8.33 -14.77 -17.52
C LEU A 190 -9.48 -15.79 -17.69
N ARG A 191 -10.73 -15.36 -17.50
CA ARG A 191 -11.91 -16.22 -17.60
C ARG A 191 -12.13 -16.74 -19.01
N LEU A 192 -11.94 -15.89 -20.02
CA LEU A 192 -12.11 -16.25 -21.44
C LEU A 192 -10.84 -16.82 -22.06
N ASN A 193 -9.70 -16.77 -21.36
CA ASN A 193 -8.39 -17.15 -21.85
C ASN A 193 -8.02 -16.45 -23.18
N ILE A 194 -8.31 -15.15 -23.27
CA ILE A 194 -7.99 -14.30 -24.42
C ILE A 194 -7.00 -13.20 -24.01
N PRO A 195 -6.12 -12.72 -24.90
CA PRO A 195 -5.28 -11.56 -24.62
C PRO A 195 -6.10 -10.34 -24.17
N ILE A 196 -5.58 -9.55 -23.22
CA ILE A 196 -6.22 -8.34 -22.68
C ILE A 196 -6.64 -7.36 -23.80
N GLU A 197 -5.86 -7.28 -24.88
CA GLU A 197 -6.13 -6.43 -26.05
C GLU A 197 -7.42 -6.80 -26.78
N ASN A 198 -7.84 -8.07 -26.69
CA ASN A 198 -9.04 -8.58 -27.33
C ASN A 198 -10.27 -8.50 -26.43
N VAL A 199 -10.12 -8.08 -25.18
CA VAL A 199 -11.24 -7.88 -24.26
C VAL A 199 -11.92 -6.56 -24.59
N ASN A 200 -13.23 -6.61 -24.82
CA ASN A 200 -14.02 -5.40 -24.95
C ASN A 200 -14.11 -4.69 -23.59
N ARG A 201 -13.44 -3.54 -23.47
CA ARG A 201 -13.38 -2.75 -22.23
C ARG A 201 -14.74 -2.30 -21.71
N ARG A 202 -15.77 -2.28 -22.56
CA ARG A 202 -17.15 -1.93 -22.14
C ARG A 202 -17.83 -3.02 -21.33
N ASP A 203 -17.33 -4.25 -21.41
CA ASP A 203 -17.89 -5.38 -20.67
C ASP A 203 -17.36 -5.41 -19.22
N ALA A 204 -16.28 -4.66 -18.94
CA ALA A 204 -15.72 -4.50 -17.60
C ALA A 204 -16.37 -3.33 -16.87
N ASN A 205 -17.15 -3.64 -15.82
CA ASN A 205 -17.81 -2.63 -14.98
C ASN A 205 -16.86 -2.02 -13.93
N ALA A 206 -15.79 -2.75 -13.61
CA ALA A 206 -14.75 -2.34 -12.68
C ALA A 206 -13.41 -2.14 -13.41
N CYS A 207 -12.60 -1.18 -12.95
CA CYS A 207 -11.24 -1.02 -13.44
C CYS A 207 -10.24 -0.75 -12.32
N VAL A 208 -9.06 -1.36 -12.45
CA VAL A 208 -7.91 -1.11 -11.59
C VAL A 208 -6.85 -0.42 -12.42
N VAL A 209 -6.46 0.78 -12.02
CA VAL A 209 -5.52 1.63 -12.75
C VAL A 209 -4.21 1.70 -11.98
N HIS A 210 -3.11 1.31 -12.63
CA HIS A 210 -1.77 1.45 -12.05
C HIS A 210 -1.29 2.91 -12.13
N GLY A 211 -0.59 3.38 -11.09
CA GLY A 211 -0.01 4.73 -11.07
C GLY A 211 0.93 5.03 -12.24
N ASP A 212 1.68 4.04 -12.71
CA ASP A 212 2.54 4.22 -13.90
C ASP A 212 1.72 4.47 -15.18
N ASP A 213 0.60 3.77 -15.38
CA ASP A 213 -0.28 4.01 -16.52
C ASP A 213 -0.90 5.40 -16.44
N LEU A 214 -1.33 5.80 -15.24
CA LEU A 214 -1.92 7.12 -14.98
C LEU A 214 -0.95 8.26 -15.33
N LYS A 215 0.36 8.06 -15.16
CA LYS A 215 1.38 9.05 -15.53
C LYS A 215 1.41 9.34 -17.03
N HIS A 216 1.04 8.37 -17.86
CA HIS A 216 1.01 8.49 -19.31
C HIS A 216 -0.36 8.89 -19.86
N MET A 217 -1.39 8.96 -19.01
CA MET A 217 -2.74 9.36 -19.41
C MET A 217 -2.86 10.88 -19.53
N THR A 218 -3.57 11.34 -20.57
CA THR A 218 -4.02 12.73 -20.66
C THR A 218 -5.24 12.96 -19.77
N SER A 219 -5.51 14.22 -19.42
CA SER A 219 -6.71 14.59 -18.65
C SER A 219 -8.00 14.11 -19.32
N SER A 220 -8.09 14.15 -20.65
CA SER A 220 -9.27 13.66 -21.39
C SER A 220 -9.44 12.14 -21.31
N GLN A 221 -8.35 11.38 -21.30
CA GLN A 221 -8.40 9.92 -21.11
C GLN A 221 -8.84 9.57 -19.69
N LEU A 222 -8.32 10.28 -18.68
CA LEU A 222 -8.74 10.12 -17.29
C LEU A 222 -10.22 10.46 -17.13
N ASP A 223 -10.68 11.56 -17.70
CA ASP A 223 -12.09 11.97 -17.63
C ASP A 223 -13.00 10.93 -18.30
N HIS A 224 -12.58 10.36 -19.44
CA HIS A 224 -13.29 9.26 -20.08
C HIS A 224 -13.32 7.99 -19.22
N LEU A 225 -12.22 7.65 -18.55
CA LEU A 225 -12.14 6.50 -17.64
C LEU A 225 -13.10 6.67 -16.46
N LEU A 226 -13.05 7.84 -15.81
CA LEU A 226 -13.90 8.21 -14.67
C LEU A 226 -15.38 8.23 -15.03
N LYS A 227 -15.74 8.55 -16.28
CA LYS A 227 -17.15 8.59 -16.73
C LYS A 227 -17.72 7.21 -17.05
N ASN A 228 -16.91 6.31 -17.63
CA ASN A 228 -17.41 5.04 -18.16
C ASN A 228 -17.35 3.86 -17.18
N HIS A 229 -16.53 3.94 -16.13
CA HIS A 229 -16.45 2.89 -15.11
C HIS A 229 -17.12 3.36 -13.83
N SER A 230 -18.04 2.58 -13.27
CA SER A 230 -18.69 2.89 -12.00
C SER A 230 -17.82 2.55 -10.80
N GLU A 231 -17.00 1.50 -10.90
CA GLU A 231 -16.19 0.96 -9.81
C GLU A 231 -14.72 1.10 -10.17
N ILE A 232 -13.99 1.95 -9.45
CA ILE A 232 -12.64 2.35 -9.84
C ILE A 232 -11.69 2.23 -8.65
N VAL A 233 -10.55 1.61 -8.88
CA VAL A 233 -9.44 1.53 -7.93
C VAL A 233 -8.18 2.07 -8.60
N PHE A 234 -7.59 3.10 -8.02
CA PHE A 234 -6.26 3.58 -8.39
C PHE A 234 -5.24 3.04 -7.38
N ALA A 235 -4.26 2.28 -7.89
CA ALA A 235 -3.24 1.63 -7.09
C ALA A 235 -1.83 2.15 -7.44
N ARG A 236 -0.87 1.98 -6.52
CA ARG A 236 0.50 2.50 -6.65
C ARG A 236 0.56 4.00 -7.00
N THR A 237 -0.37 4.79 -6.46
CA THR A 237 -0.44 6.22 -6.77
C THR A 237 0.53 7.08 -5.95
N SER A 238 1.11 8.09 -6.57
CA SER A 238 1.86 9.14 -5.87
C SER A 238 0.94 10.22 -5.28
N PRO A 239 1.39 11.00 -4.28
CA PRO A 239 0.61 12.12 -3.73
C PRO A 239 0.08 13.10 -4.80
N GLN A 240 0.90 13.40 -5.82
CA GLN A 240 0.51 14.26 -6.94
C GLN A 240 -0.56 13.61 -7.83
N GLN A 241 -0.50 12.29 -8.01
CA GLN A 241 -1.50 11.56 -8.77
C GLN A 241 -2.85 11.55 -8.06
N LYS A 242 -2.87 11.45 -6.71
CA LYS A 242 -4.11 11.57 -5.94
C LYS A 242 -4.80 12.90 -6.20
N LEU A 243 -4.04 14.00 -6.22
CA LEU A 243 -4.54 15.33 -6.58
C LEU A 243 -5.15 15.35 -8.00
N ILE A 244 -4.43 14.81 -9.00
CA ILE A 244 -4.91 14.77 -10.40
C ILE A 244 -6.25 14.00 -10.52
N ILE A 245 -6.41 12.92 -9.75
CA ILE A 245 -7.66 12.14 -9.73
C ILE A 245 -8.81 12.98 -9.16
N VAL A 246 -8.60 13.67 -8.03
CA VAL A 246 -9.60 14.56 -7.43
C VAL A 246 -10.01 15.66 -8.40
N GLU A 247 -9.04 16.29 -9.06
CA GLU A 247 -9.31 17.30 -10.09
C GLU A 247 -10.09 16.73 -11.27
N GLY A 248 -9.81 15.48 -11.66
CA GLY A 248 -10.56 14.77 -12.70
C GLY A 248 -12.03 14.60 -12.35
N CYS A 249 -12.32 14.19 -11.11
CA CYS A 249 -13.69 14.10 -10.62
C CYS A 249 -14.39 15.47 -10.59
N GLN A 250 -13.70 16.51 -10.10
CA GLN A 250 -14.23 17.88 -10.06
C GLN A 250 -14.50 18.48 -11.45
N ARG A 251 -13.65 18.18 -12.45
CA ARG A 251 -13.86 18.61 -13.84
C ARG A 251 -15.15 18.05 -14.44
N GLN A 252 -15.68 16.95 -13.92
CA GLN A 252 -16.99 16.42 -14.33
C GLN A 252 -18.18 17.14 -13.68
N GLY A 253 -17.92 18.17 -12.85
CA GLY A 253 -18.94 18.90 -12.11
C GLY A 253 -19.43 18.15 -10.86
N ALA A 254 -18.70 17.13 -10.40
CA ALA A 254 -19.02 16.42 -9.17
C ALA A 254 -18.48 17.18 -7.95
N ILE A 255 -19.21 17.10 -6.83
CA ILE A 255 -18.70 17.47 -5.51
C ILE A 255 -17.93 16.28 -4.94
N VAL A 256 -16.68 16.50 -4.57
CA VAL A 256 -15.74 15.43 -4.20
C VAL A 256 -15.38 15.54 -2.72
N ALA A 257 -15.70 14.50 -1.97
CA ALA A 257 -15.19 14.29 -0.61
C ALA A 257 -13.93 13.40 -0.67
N VAL A 258 -12.89 13.76 0.08
CA VAL A 258 -11.68 12.93 0.22
C VAL A 258 -11.50 12.54 1.67
N THR A 259 -11.33 11.23 1.91
CA THR A 259 -11.02 10.66 3.22
C THR A 259 -9.58 10.17 3.23
N GLY A 260 -8.77 10.61 4.18
CA GLY A 260 -7.36 10.21 4.28
C GLY A 260 -6.80 10.31 5.69
N ASP A 261 -5.72 9.57 5.95
CA ASP A 261 -5.02 9.50 7.22
C ASP A 261 -3.53 9.85 7.11
N GLY A 262 -2.96 9.84 5.91
CA GLY A 262 -1.54 10.04 5.68
C GLY A 262 -1.16 11.46 5.24
N VAL A 263 0.10 11.82 5.49
CA VAL A 263 0.74 13.00 4.89
C VAL A 263 0.70 12.98 3.35
N ASN A 264 0.62 11.78 2.77
CA ASN A 264 0.51 11.56 1.33
C ASN A 264 -0.83 12.01 0.75
N ASP A 265 -1.87 12.13 1.58
CA ASP A 265 -3.20 12.54 1.15
C ASP A 265 -3.38 14.05 1.20
N SER A 266 -2.49 14.78 1.88
CA SER A 266 -2.59 16.23 2.08
C SER A 266 -2.86 17.03 0.80
N PRO A 267 -2.19 16.76 -0.36
CA PRO A 267 -2.50 17.48 -1.59
C PRO A 267 -3.92 17.22 -2.11
N ALA A 268 -4.40 15.99 -2.00
CA ALA A 268 -5.72 15.57 -2.47
C ALA A 268 -6.83 16.04 -1.54
N LEU A 269 -6.58 15.99 -0.22
CA LEU A 269 -7.42 16.60 0.81
C LEU A 269 -7.59 18.08 0.47
N LYS A 270 -6.51 18.87 0.42
CA LYS A 270 -6.56 20.32 0.16
C LYS A 270 -7.34 20.75 -1.10
N LYS A 271 -7.48 19.85 -2.07
CA LYS A 271 -8.20 20.12 -3.32
C LYS A 271 -9.67 19.71 -3.29
N ALA A 272 -10.05 18.80 -2.41
CA ALA A 272 -11.41 18.30 -2.28
C ALA A 272 -12.40 19.42 -1.91
N ASP A 273 -13.68 19.19 -2.17
CA ASP A 273 -14.74 20.10 -1.74
C ASP A 273 -15.08 19.93 -0.26
N ILE A 274 -14.81 18.73 0.29
CA ILE A 274 -14.83 18.45 1.72
C ILE A 274 -13.71 17.47 2.09
N GLU A 275 -12.93 17.86 3.09
CA GLU A 275 -11.80 17.09 3.58
C GLU A 275 -12.15 16.35 4.87
N ILE A 276 -11.94 15.04 4.89
CA ILE A 276 -12.28 14.18 6.03
C ILE A 276 -11.01 13.47 6.53
N ALA A 277 -10.58 13.80 7.74
CA ALA A 277 -9.43 13.16 8.38
C ALA A 277 -9.83 12.21 9.51
N MET A 278 -9.01 11.18 9.72
CA MET A 278 -9.11 10.24 10.83
C MET A 278 -8.52 10.85 12.11
N GLY A 279 -9.26 10.82 13.21
CA GLY A 279 -8.89 11.46 14.48
C GLY A 279 -7.80 10.73 15.26
N ILE A 280 -7.72 9.41 15.16
CA ILE A 280 -6.75 8.55 15.85
C ILE A 280 -5.62 8.20 14.88
N ALA A 281 -5.93 7.53 13.77
CA ALA A 281 -4.94 7.08 12.79
C ALA A 281 -4.34 8.22 11.95
N GLY A 282 -5.04 9.35 11.82
CA GLY A 282 -4.59 10.45 10.97
C GLY A 282 -3.34 11.14 11.51
N SER A 283 -2.46 11.53 10.60
CA SER A 283 -1.33 12.42 10.89
C SER A 283 -1.81 13.82 11.32
N ASP A 284 -0.98 14.54 12.06
CA ASP A 284 -1.30 15.92 12.46
C ASP A 284 -1.49 16.84 11.24
N VAL A 285 -0.73 16.59 10.17
CA VAL A 285 -0.84 17.33 8.91
C VAL A 285 -2.20 17.12 8.26
N SER A 286 -2.67 15.87 8.17
CA SER A 286 -3.99 15.56 7.61
C SER A 286 -5.13 16.13 8.46
N LYS A 287 -5.00 16.11 9.80
CA LYS A 287 -6.01 16.70 10.71
C LYS A 287 -6.09 18.21 10.60
N GLN A 288 -4.96 18.89 10.40
CA GLN A 288 -4.91 20.35 10.23
C GLN A 288 -5.44 20.80 8.87
N ALA A 289 -5.33 19.97 7.84
CA ALA A 289 -5.88 20.26 6.53
C ALA A 289 -7.41 20.07 6.50
N ALA A 290 -7.93 19.09 7.24
CA ALA A 290 -9.32 18.66 7.09
C ALA A 290 -10.39 19.64 7.61
N ASP A 291 -11.50 19.73 6.87
CA ASP A 291 -12.72 20.43 7.25
C ASP A 291 -13.52 19.65 8.32
N MET A 292 -13.41 18.32 8.29
CA MET A 292 -14.09 17.41 9.21
C MET A 292 -13.13 16.35 9.75
N ILE A 293 -13.15 16.13 11.07
CA ILE A 293 -12.31 15.14 11.75
C ILE A 293 -13.19 14.09 12.41
N LEU A 294 -12.97 12.82 12.08
CA LEU A 294 -13.65 11.68 12.68
C LEU A 294 -12.90 11.24 13.95
N LEU A 295 -13.31 11.75 15.11
CA LEU A 295 -12.60 11.54 16.39
C LEU A 295 -12.47 10.06 16.81
N ASP A 296 -13.39 9.21 16.36
CA ASP A 296 -13.46 7.79 16.68
C ASP A 296 -12.92 6.88 15.57
N ASP A 297 -12.38 7.46 14.50
CA ASP A 297 -11.98 6.75 13.27
C ASP A 297 -13.09 5.87 12.67
N ASN A 298 -14.36 6.20 12.93
CA ASN A 298 -15.48 5.42 12.43
C ASN A 298 -15.96 5.96 11.08
N PHE A 299 -15.69 5.20 10.02
CA PHE A 299 -16.12 5.54 8.66
C PHE A 299 -17.65 5.65 8.53
N ALA A 300 -18.43 4.98 9.39
CA ALA A 300 -19.89 5.10 9.40
C ALA A 300 -20.38 6.53 9.68
N SER A 301 -19.58 7.36 10.36
CA SER A 301 -19.90 8.77 10.63
C SER A 301 -20.05 9.59 9.34
N ILE A 302 -19.42 9.17 8.24
CA ILE A 302 -19.59 9.81 6.92
C ILE A 302 -21.02 9.62 6.42
N VAL A 303 -21.60 8.44 6.63
CA VAL A 303 -22.98 8.16 6.22
C VAL A 303 -23.94 9.07 6.99
N THR A 304 -23.75 9.19 8.30
CA THR A 304 -24.52 10.11 9.14
C THR A 304 -24.34 11.56 8.67
N GLY A 305 -23.11 11.96 8.34
CA GLY A 305 -22.82 13.30 7.81
C GLY A 305 -23.54 13.59 6.49
N VAL A 306 -23.62 12.61 5.58
CA VAL A 306 -24.38 12.73 4.33
C VAL A 306 -25.89 12.88 4.60
N GLU A 307 -26.43 12.10 5.53
CA GLU A 307 -27.84 12.16 5.91
C GLU A 307 -28.22 13.52 6.51
N GLU A 308 -27.46 13.97 7.52
CA GLU A 308 -27.66 15.27 8.17
C GLU A 308 -27.43 16.43 7.19
N GLY A 309 -26.43 16.33 6.31
CA GLY A 309 -26.14 17.33 5.29
C GLY A 309 -27.29 17.51 4.29
N ARG A 310 -27.96 16.42 3.90
CA ARG A 310 -29.16 16.49 3.04
C ARG A 310 -30.35 17.05 3.81
N LEU A 311 -30.53 16.64 5.07
CA LEU A 311 -31.62 17.11 5.93
C LEU A 311 -31.56 18.63 6.17
N ILE A 312 -30.38 19.14 6.54
CA ILE A 312 -30.20 20.57 6.81
C ILE A 312 -30.40 21.42 5.55
N PHE A 313 -29.98 20.92 4.37
CA PHE A 313 -30.18 21.62 3.11
C PHE A 313 -31.66 21.83 2.79
N ASP A 314 -32.49 20.81 2.98
CA ASP A 314 -33.94 20.93 2.76
C ASP A 314 -34.61 21.80 3.84
N ASN A 315 -34.14 21.74 5.08
CA ASN A 315 -34.64 22.63 6.15
C ASN A 315 -34.26 24.08 5.92
N LEU A 316 -33.07 24.37 5.37
CA LEU A 316 -32.67 25.72 4.98
C LEU A 316 -33.59 26.28 3.91
N LYS A 317 -33.95 25.50 2.88
CA LYS A 317 -34.92 25.94 1.87
C LYS A 317 -36.27 26.31 2.50
N LYS A 318 -36.77 25.48 3.43
CA LYS A 318 -38.02 25.76 4.16
C LYS A 318 -37.92 27.03 4.99
N SER A 319 -36.82 27.23 5.71
CA SER A 319 -36.58 28.41 6.54
C SER A 319 -36.45 29.68 5.70
N ILE A 320 -35.76 29.62 4.56
CA ILE A 320 -35.62 30.73 3.63
C ILE A 320 -36.98 31.08 3.04
N ALA A 321 -37.74 30.08 2.58
CA ALA A 321 -39.09 30.30 2.05
C ALA A 321 -39.99 30.96 3.10
N TYR A 322 -40.00 30.45 4.34
CA TYR A 322 -40.76 31.02 5.45
C TYR A 322 -40.37 32.46 5.79
N THR A 323 -39.11 32.84 5.60
CA THR A 323 -38.61 34.19 5.90
C THR A 323 -38.90 35.17 4.76
N LEU A 324 -38.97 34.68 3.51
CA LEU A 324 -39.21 35.48 2.31
C LEU A 324 -40.71 35.62 1.94
N THR A 325 -41.61 34.89 2.60
CA THR A 325 -43.08 35.02 2.45
C THR A 325 -43.70 35.71 3.66
#